data_AF-Q6MP38-F1
#
_entry.id   AF-Q6MP38-F1
#
_cell.length_a   1.000
_cell.length_b   1.000
_cell.length_c   1.000
_cell.angle_alpha   90.00
_cell.angle_beta   90.00
_cell.angle_gamma   90.00
#
_symmetry.space_group_name_H-M   'P 1'
#
loop_
_entity.id
_entity.type
_entity.pdbx_description
1 polymer ?
#
loop_
_entity_poly.entity_id
_entity_poly.type
_entity_poly.pdbx_seq_one_letter_code
_entity_poly.pdbx_strand_id
1 'polypeptide(L)'
;MPKSRLPGDGRKTRRSPVKKKTTKKTAVKKTAASATHAGDVHRFIGLSLGGGKTDKACLAVLEYYPKHKKIFLSRLVEKIKSDEVHSADFKIQEVIRQYHNEIDLIAFDVPFRLPVCLQSEDCCNSIEDCKKPHVKWMWEYTRKLHKKKKPRKLFTPYTQRCVEMYVSSELEEPFILQHAMGANTAPLLARAMYLQRGLKAKCIEVFPKLSVWRLGRSLNVMKSHLRFHKHAIGGDESRREILSALSTHNVAFVYDQDVKLMIENNHAFEAFICALTAFLSFKGSTEPRPDGFPPNEDWIEFPRVNVRWEGF
;
A
#
# COMPACT_ATOMS: atom_id res chain seq x y z
N MET A 1 2.99 -33.23 -64.47
CA MET A 1 2.13 -32.54 -65.47
C MET A 1 1.54 -31.28 -64.85
N PRO A 2 1.85 -30.10 -65.40
CA PRO A 2 1.36 -28.81 -64.94
C PRO A 2 0.06 -28.42 -65.65
N LYS A 3 -0.80 -27.62 -65.00
CA LYS A 3 -1.81 -26.83 -65.71
C LYS A 3 -1.52 -25.35 -65.52
N SER A 4 -1.32 -24.74 -66.68
CA SER A 4 -1.09 -23.35 -67.00
C SER A 4 -2.30 -22.46 -66.71
N ARG A 5 -2.03 -21.17 -66.44
CA ARG A 5 -2.60 -20.02 -67.15
C ARG A 5 -1.99 -18.70 -66.63
N LEU A 6 -1.23 -18.04 -67.49
CA LEU A 6 -0.92 -16.59 -67.47
C LEU A 6 -2.02 -15.85 -68.28
N PRO A 7 -1.91 -14.54 -68.59
CA PRO A 7 -2.14 -13.38 -67.71
C PRO A 7 -3.19 -12.41 -68.31
N GLY A 8 -3.75 -11.52 -67.49
CA GLY A 8 -4.63 -10.44 -67.94
C GLY A 8 -3.95 -9.09 -67.78
N ASP A 9 -3.60 -8.48 -68.90
CA ASP A 9 -2.95 -7.18 -69.02
C ASP A 9 -3.98 -6.03 -69.08
N GLY A 10 -3.56 -4.84 -68.65
CA GLY A 10 -4.18 -3.58 -69.09
C GLY A 10 -4.99 -2.77 -68.05
N ARG A 11 -4.36 -1.76 -67.45
CA ARG A 11 -4.66 -0.34 -67.80
C ARG A 11 -3.69 0.65 -67.15
N LYS A 12 -3.04 1.43 -68.01
CA LYS A 12 -2.26 2.63 -67.68
C LYS A 12 -3.19 3.75 -67.19
N THR A 13 -2.83 4.43 -66.10
CA THR A 13 -3.23 5.84 -65.85
C THR A 13 -2.06 6.66 -65.29
N ARG A 14 -1.50 7.46 -66.21
CA ARG A 14 -1.02 8.84 -66.13
C ARG A 14 -0.70 9.45 -64.75
N ARG A 15 0.56 9.88 -64.62
CA ARG A 15 1.14 10.75 -63.58
C ARG A 15 0.40 12.09 -63.43
N SER A 16 0.39 12.62 -62.21
CA SER A 16 0.45 14.07 -61.93
C SER A 16 1.26 14.31 -60.63
N PRO A 17 2.21 15.26 -60.60
CA PRO A 17 3.07 15.50 -59.46
C PRO A 17 2.42 16.54 -58.52
N VAL A 18 1.95 16.10 -57.35
CA VAL A 18 1.50 17.05 -56.32
C VAL A 18 2.70 17.45 -55.46
N LYS A 19 3.15 18.69 -55.66
CA LYS A 19 4.11 19.41 -54.80
C LYS A 19 3.59 19.43 -53.36
N LYS A 20 4.20 18.67 -52.45
CA LYS A 20 4.03 18.89 -51.00
C LYS A 20 4.84 20.11 -50.57
N LYS A 21 4.14 21.22 -50.36
CA LYS A 21 4.65 22.42 -49.68
C LYS A 21 5.12 22.03 -48.27
N THR A 22 6.41 22.21 -48.03
CA THR A 22 7.04 22.31 -46.72
C THR A 22 6.45 23.51 -45.96
N THR A 23 5.54 23.24 -45.02
CA THR A 23 5.19 24.20 -43.98
C THR A 23 6.08 23.92 -42.78
N LYS A 24 7.08 24.79 -42.58
CA LYS A 24 7.82 24.91 -41.33
C LYS A 24 6.80 25.12 -40.20
N LYS A 25 6.56 24.09 -39.38
CA LYS A 25 5.92 24.28 -38.08
C LYS A 25 6.92 25.03 -37.20
N THR A 26 6.63 26.30 -36.97
CA THR A 26 7.28 27.12 -35.95
C THR A 26 7.13 26.38 -34.62
N ALA A 27 8.27 25.98 -34.05
CA ALA A 27 8.31 25.37 -32.74
C ALA A 27 7.75 26.37 -31.73
N VAL A 28 6.56 26.09 -31.21
CA VAL A 28 6.04 26.75 -30.02
C VAL A 28 6.99 26.38 -28.90
N LYS A 29 7.82 27.36 -28.50
CA LYS A 29 8.64 27.33 -27.29
C LYS A 29 7.71 26.92 -26.16
N LYS A 30 7.81 25.67 -25.71
CA LYS A 30 7.33 25.26 -24.39
C LYS A 30 8.10 26.12 -23.40
N THR A 31 7.46 27.17 -22.93
CA THR A 31 7.85 27.85 -21.71
C THR A 31 7.89 26.78 -20.64
N ALA A 32 9.10 26.42 -20.23
CA ALA A 32 9.34 25.67 -19.02
C ALA A 32 8.64 26.43 -17.90
N ALA A 33 7.52 25.88 -17.43
CA ALA A 33 6.90 26.35 -16.21
C ALA A 33 7.95 26.20 -15.12
N SER A 34 8.51 27.33 -14.70
CA SER A 34 9.52 27.37 -13.65
C SER A 34 8.91 26.78 -12.39
N ALA A 35 9.54 25.71 -11.90
CA ALA A 35 9.29 25.16 -10.59
C ALA A 35 9.75 26.18 -9.54
N THR A 36 8.90 27.14 -9.24
CA THR A 36 9.16 28.14 -8.19
C THR A 36 7.83 28.48 -7.52
N HIS A 37 7.74 28.10 -6.24
CA HIS A 37 6.69 28.40 -5.25
C HIS A 37 5.57 27.37 -4.98
N ALA A 38 5.92 26.11 -4.69
CA ALA A 38 5.17 25.38 -3.67
C ALA A 38 6.01 25.40 -2.38
N GLY A 39 5.42 25.72 -1.23
CA GLY A 39 6.13 25.72 0.06
C GLY A 39 6.62 24.32 0.45
N ASP A 40 7.04 24.12 1.70
CA ASP A 40 7.38 22.78 2.20
C ASP A 40 6.23 21.80 1.92
N VAL A 41 6.48 20.75 1.13
CA VAL A 41 5.53 19.68 0.83
C VAL A 41 6.08 18.40 1.40
N HIS A 42 5.29 17.73 2.23
CA HIS A 42 5.60 16.38 2.70
C HIS A 42 4.88 15.35 1.84
N ARG A 43 5.55 14.26 1.50
CA ARG A 43 4.97 13.22 0.64
C ARG A 43 5.00 11.85 1.29
N PHE A 44 3.88 11.16 1.15
CA PHE A 44 3.63 9.86 1.73
C PHE A 44 3.16 8.92 0.62
N ILE A 45 3.83 7.79 0.49
CA ILE A 45 3.47 6.77 -0.49
C ILE A 45 2.83 5.59 0.23
N GLY A 46 1.70 5.12 -0.28
CA GLY A 46 1.08 3.89 0.16
C GLY A 46 1.11 2.86 -0.96
N LEU A 47 1.55 1.65 -0.62
CA LEU A 47 1.61 0.51 -1.52
C LEU A 47 0.66 -0.57 -1.03
N SER A 48 -0.26 -0.98 -1.89
CA SER A 48 -0.96 -2.24 -1.73
C SER A 48 -0.37 -3.27 -2.68
N LEU A 49 0.28 -4.30 -2.14
CA LEU A 49 0.98 -5.30 -2.94
C LEU A 49 0.08 -6.48 -3.29
N GLY A 50 0.01 -6.78 -4.59
CA GLY A 50 -0.49 -8.05 -5.11
C GLY A 50 0.63 -9.08 -5.33
N GLY A 51 0.28 -10.27 -5.80
CA GLY A 51 1.28 -11.23 -6.28
C GLY A 51 2.07 -10.65 -7.46
N GLY A 52 3.38 -10.94 -7.56
CA GLY A 52 4.27 -10.32 -8.57
C GLY A 52 3.90 -10.58 -10.04
N LYS A 53 3.05 -11.59 -10.30
CA LYS A 53 2.52 -11.91 -11.64
C LYS A 53 1.07 -11.42 -11.86
N THR A 54 0.48 -10.78 -10.86
CA THR A 54 -0.90 -10.25 -10.92
C THR A 54 -0.86 -8.75 -11.19
N ASP A 55 -1.97 -8.21 -11.68
CA ASP A 55 -2.20 -6.79 -11.88
C ASP A 55 -2.96 -6.16 -10.70
N LYS A 56 -2.70 -6.64 -9.48
CA LYS A 56 -3.40 -6.16 -8.28
C LYS A 56 -2.65 -5.06 -7.54
N ALA A 57 -1.35 -4.91 -7.78
CA ALA A 57 -0.56 -3.92 -7.06
C ALA A 57 -1.01 -2.49 -7.41
N CYS A 58 -1.20 -1.68 -6.38
CA CYS A 58 -1.61 -0.28 -6.50
C CYS A 58 -0.72 0.62 -5.64
N LEU A 59 -0.59 1.88 -6.06
CA LEU A 59 0.24 2.89 -5.41
C LEU A 59 -0.54 4.19 -5.30
N ALA A 60 -0.58 4.78 -4.11
CA ALA A 60 -1.14 6.09 -3.86
C ALA A 60 -0.06 7.04 -3.34
N VAL A 61 -0.10 8.30 -3.78
CA VAL A 61 0.78 9.37 -3.29
C VAL A 61 -0.06 10.45 -2.66
N LEU A 62 0.14 10.68 -1.37
CA LEU A 62 -0.43 11.81 -0.65
C LEU A 62 0.60 12.92 -0.50
N GLU A 63 0.16 14.14 -0.73
CA GLU A 63 0.92 15.35 -0.46
C GLU A 63 0.27 16.14 0.66
N TYR A 64 1.07 16.54 1.63
CA TYR A 64 0.65 17.39 2.73
C TYR A 64 1.28 18.77 2.61
N TYR A 65 0.44 19.80 2.67
CA TYR A 65 0.82 21.20 2.60
C TYR A 65 0.64 21.84 3.99
N PRO A 66 1.70 21.96 4.81
CA PRO A 66 1.60 22.43 6.20
C PRO A 66 1.02 23.83 6.32
N LYS A 67 1.32 24.71 5.34
CA LYS A 67 0.81 26.09 5.32
C LYS A 67 -0.71 26.13 5.23
N HIS A 68 -1.30 25.24 4.43
CA HIS A 68 -2.74 25.21 4.18
C HIS A 68 -3.48 24.23 5.07
N LYS A 69 -2.75 23.38 5.78
CA LYS A 69 -3.34 22.30 6.57
C LYS A 69 -4.26 21.43 5.71
N LYS A 70 -3.70 20.92 4.61
CA LYS A 70 -4.43 20.13 3.60
C LYS A 70 -3.61 18.97 3.09
N ILE A 71 -4.31 17.86 2.91
CA ILE A 71 -3.80 16.62 2.33
C ILE A 71 -4.47 16.44 0.96
N PHE A 72 -3.69 16.08 -0.05
CA PHE A 72 -4.19 15.81 -1.40
C PHE A 72 -3.74 14.42 -1.84
N LEU A 73 -4.64 13.66 -2.45
CA LEU A 73 -4.24 12.54 -3.29
C LEU A 73 -3.72 13.11 -4.61
N SER A 74 -2.39 13.19 -4.74
CA SER A 74 -1.75 13.76 -5.94
C SER A 74 -1.65 12.75 -7.07
N ARG A 75 -1.56 11.45 -6.73
CA ARG A 75 -1.49 10.38 -7.72
C ARG A 75 -2.03 9.06 -7.18
N LEU A 76 -2.81 8.39 -8.01
CA LEU A 76 -3.23 7.01 -7.84
C LEU A 76 -2.83 6.21 -9.08
N VAL A 77 -2.08 5.13 -8.88
CA VAL A 77 -1.69 4.19 -9.93
C VAL A 77 -2.29 2.84 -9.59
N GLU A 78 -3.23 2.39 -10.39
CA GLU A 78 -3.82 1.06 -10.26
C GLU A 78 -3.27 0.06 -11.27
N LYS A 79 -3.50 -1.22 -10.98
CA LYS A 79 -3.24 -2.34 -11.88
C LYS A 79 -1.80 -2.41 -12.40
N ILE A 80 -0.83 -2.20 -11.51
CA ILE A 80 0.58 -2.28 -11.85
C ILE A 80 0.93 -3.74 -12.16
N LYS A 81 1.22 -4.01 -13.43
CA LYS A 81 1.56 -5.34 -13.96
C LYS A 81 2.85 -5.31 -14.78
N SER A 82 3.50 -6.46 -14.86
CA SER A 82 4.63 -6.65 -15.77
C SER A 82 4.19 -6.57 -17.22
N ASP A 83 5.04 -6.03 -18.08
CA ASP A 83 4.94 -6.17 -19.54
C ASP A 83 6.15 -6.97 -20.07
N GLU A 84 6.34 -7.00 -21.39
CA GLU A 84 7.42 -7.75 -22.04
C GLU A 84 8.82 -7.24 -21.67
N VAL A 85 8.94 -5.98 -21.23
CA VAL A 85 10.23 -5.30 -21.02
C VAL A 85 10.46 -5.03 -19.53
N HIS A 86 9.42 -4.64 -18.80
CA HIS A 86 9.52 -4.14 -17.43
C HIS A 86 8.64 -4.95 -16.47
N SER A 87 9.24 -5.36 -15.35
CA SER A 87 8.51 -5.97 -14.26
C SER A 87 7.57 -4.97 -13.56
N ALA A 88 6.52 -5.48 -12.92
CA ALA A 88 5.66 -4.67 -12.05
C ALA A 88 6.47 -3.93 -10.96
N ASP A 89 7.51 -4.58 -10.43
CA ASP A 89 8.37 -4.02 -9.39
C ASP A 89 9.24 -2.87 -9.89
N PHE A 90 9.77 -2.99 -11.12
CA PHE A 90 10.46 -1.88 -11.78
C PHE A 90 9.52 -0.68 -11.94
N LYS A 91 8.28 -0.89 -12.40
CA LYS A 91 7.30 0.18 -12.56
C LYS A 91 6.95 0.87 -11.22
N ILE A 92 6.81 0.10 -10.13
CA ILE A 92 6.63 0.67 -8.78
C ILE A 92 7.81 1.57 -8.44
N GLN A 93 9.05 1.09 -8.61
CA GLN A 93 10.25 1.87 -8.32
C GLN A 93 10.35 3.13 -9.19
N GLU A 94 10.00 3.06 -10.47
CA GLU A 94 10.00 4.21 -11.36
C GLU A 94 9.00 5.28 -10.91
N VAL A 95 7.78 4.89 -10.52
CA VAL A 95 6.80 5.84 -9.98
C VAL A 95 7.33 6.48 -8.70
N ILE A 96 7.97 5.73 -7.81
CA ILE A 96 8.54 6.27 -6.57
C ILE A 96 9.73 7.22 -6.86
N ARG A 97 10.62 6.85 -7.80
CA ARG A 97 11.80 7.65 -8.17
C ARG A 97 11.44 9.02 -8.75
N GLN A 98 10.25 9.18 -9.34
CA GLN A 98 9.77 10.46 -9.84
C GLN A 98 9.61 11.52 -8.73
N TYR A 99 9.51 11.11 -7.47
CA TYR A 99 9.44 12.00 -6.31
C TYR A 99 10.79 12.19 -5.61
N HIS A 100 11.87 11.63 -6.17
CA HIS A 100 13.25 11.77 -5.69
C HIS A 100 13.41 11.48 -4.18
N ASN A 101 14.11 12.35 -3.45
CA ASN A 101 14.32 12.23 -1.99
C ASN A 101 13.25 13.01 -1.19
N GLU A 102 12.19 13.49 -1.84
CA GLU A 102 11.15 14.31 -1.21
C GLU A 102 9.98 13.44 -0.69
N ILE A 103 10.30 12.26 -0.16
CA ILE A 103 9.35 11.30 0.41
C ILE A 103 9.72 11.09 1.88
N ASP A 104 8.79 11.41 2.78
CA ASP A 104 8.99 11.22 4.21
C ASP A 104 8.84 9.75 4.61
N LEU A 105 7.78 9.09 4.12
CA LEU A 105 7.46 7.69 4.46
C LEU A 105 6.83 6.92 3.29
N ILE A 106 7.16 5.63 3.23
CA ILE A 106 6.53 4.64 2.33
C ILE A 106 5.87 3.57 3.18
N ALA A 107 4.55 3.43 3.06
CA ALA A 107 3.76 2.43 3.77
C ALA A 107 3.46 1.22 2.88
N PHE A 108 3.71 0.02 3.40
CA PHE A 108 3.32 -1.26 2.78
C PHE A 108 2.14 -1.86 3.54
N ASP A 109 1.17 -2.43 2.82
CA ASP A 109 0.07 -3.22 3.41
C ASP A 109 0.47 -4.65 3.81
N VAL A 110 1.76 -4.98 3.67
CA VAL A 110 2.34 -6.29 3.95
C VAL A 110 3.64 -6.14 4.74
N PRO A 111 4.06 -7.19 5.45
CA PRO A 111 5.35 -7.18 6.13
C PRO A 111 6.49 -7.08 5.13
N PHE A 112 7.56 -6.38 5.49
CA PHE A 112 8.82 -6.34 4.72
C PHE A 112 10.02 -6.81 5.54
N ARG A 113 9.76 -7.42 6.70
CA ARG A 113 10.80 -7.99 7.54
C ARG A 113 10.38 -9.35 8.06
N LEU A 114 11.34 -10.27 8.02
CA LEU A 114 11.13 -11.66 8.43
C LEU A 114 10.85 -11.73 9.94
N PRO A 115 10.16 -12.77 10.43
CA PRO A 115 10.15 -13.07 11.86
C PRO A 115 11.56 -13.11 12.45
N VAL A 116 11.74 -12.61 13.69
CA VAL A 116 13.07 -12.48 14.32
C VAL A 116 13.81 -13.83 14.39
N CYS A 117 13.08 -14.93 14.60
CA CYS A 117 13.65 -16.29 14.54
C CYS A 117 14.33 -16.65 13.22
N LEU A 118 13.90 -16.07 12.09
CA LEU A 118 14.49 -16.31 10.77
C LEU A 118 15.60 -15.30 10.40
N GLN A 119 15.77 -14.24 11.19
CA GLN A 119 16.85 -13.26 10.99
C GLN A 119 18.13 -13.61 11.74
N SER A 120 18.01 -14.39 12.82
CA SER A 120 19.12 -14.67 13.73
C SER A 120 19.96 -15.83 13.24
N GLU A 121 21.28 -15.68 13.29
CA GLU A 121 22.24 -16.75 12.98
C GLU A 121 22.22 -17.84 14.07
N ASP A 122 22.06 -17.44 15.34
CA ASP A 122 21.92 -18.36 16.48
C ASP A 122 20.53 -18.97 16.56
N CYS A 123 20.21 -19.94 15.70
CA CYS A 123 18.96 -20.68 15.79
C CYS A 123 18.90 -21.50 17.08
N CYS A 124 17.83 -21.33 17.87
CA CYS A 124 17.54 -22.24 18.99
C CYS A 124 17.13 -23.60 18.44
N ASN A 125 17.59 -24.69 19.06
CA ASN A 125 17.25 -26.06 18.65
C ASN A 125 15.76 -26.38 18.83
N SER A 126 15.10 -25.73 19.80
CA SER A 126 13.68 -25.91 20.11
C SER A 126 13.04 -24.57 20.47
N ILE A 127 11.72 -24.44 20.30
CA ILE A 127 10.97 -23.25 20.71
C ILE A 127 10.73 -23.24 22.22
N GLU A 128 10.72 -24.42 22.84
CA GLU A 128 10.51 -24.68 24.25
C GLU A 128 11.67 -24.16 25.10
N ASP A 129 12.91 -24.28 24.60
CA ASP A 129 14.12 -23.88 25.31
C ASP A 129 14.64 -22.49 24.88
N CYS A 130 13.93 -21.82 23.96
CA CYS A 130 14.38 -20.56 23.40
C CYS A 130 14.31 -19.41 24.42
N LYS A 131 15.49 -18.87 24.76
CA LYS A 131 15.62 -17.78 25.73
C LYS A 131 15.49 -16.38 25.13
N LYS A 132 15.26 -16.27 23.82
CA LYS A 132 15.19 -14.96 23.13
C LYS A 132 13.99 -14.14 23.62
N PRO A 133 14.12 -12.81 23.74
CA PRO A 133 13.06 -11.96 24.31
C PRO A 133 11.70 -12.10 23.60
N HIS A 134 11.69 -12.18 22.27
CA HIS A 134 10.44 -12.30 21.51
C HIS A 134 9.73 -13.65 21.76
N VAL A 135 10.47 -14.76 21.83
CA VAL A 135 9.86 -16.08 22.13
C VAL A 135 9.36 -16.15 23.56
N LYS A 136 10.11 -15.60 24.53
CA LYS A 136 9.64 -15.47 25.92
C LYS A 136 8.34 -14.67 26.01
N TRP A 137 8.27 -13.54 25.31
CA TRP A 137 7.06 -12.72 25.22
C TRP A 137 5.90 -13.52 24.61
N MET A 138 6.12 -14.25 23.51
CA MET A 138 5.07 -15.10 22.90
C MET A 138 4.57 -16.19 23.86
N TRP A 139 5.45 -16.80 24.65
CA TRP A 139 5.08 -17.78 25.67
C TRP A 139 4.26 -17.16 26.80
N GLU A 140 4.70 -16.04 27.35
CA GLU A 140 3.96 -15.27 28.36
C GLU A 140 2.57 -14.87 27.86
N TYR A 141 2.52 -14.35 26.63
CA TYR A 141 1.30 -13.96 25.97
C TYR A 141 0.34 -15.13 25.76
N THR A 142 0.84 -16.26 25.27
CA THR A 142 0.06 -17.48 25.05
C THR A 142 -0.51 -18.02 26.36
N ARG A 143 0.31 -18.05 27.42
CA ARG A 143 -0.15 -18.44 28.77
C ARG A 143 -1.24 -17.51 29.28
N LYS A 144 -1.14 -16.19 29.06
CA LYS A 144 -2.19 -15.21 29.40
C LYS A 144 -3.49 -15.50 28.65
N LEU A 145 -3.42 -15.85 27.36
CA LEU A 145 -4.60 -16.15 26.55
C LEU A 145 -5.28 -17.48 26.93
N HIS A 146 -4.50 -18.52 27.19
CA HIS A 146 -5.02 -19.84 27.59
C HIS A 146 -5.78 -19.79 28.93
N LYS A 147 -5.47 -18.84 29.82
CA LYS A 147 -6.25 -18.62 31.04
C LYS A 147 -7.68 -18.12 30.78
N LYS A 148 -7.92 -17.46 29.63
CA LYS A 148 -9.21 -16.80 29.34
C LYS A 148 -10.16 -17.64 28.45
N LYS A 149 -9.67 -18.60 27.66
CA LYS A 149 -10.46 -19.40 26.69
C LYS A 149 -9.86 -20.80 26.50
N LYS A 150 -10.60 -21.71 25.83
CA LYS A 150 -10.09 -23.02 25.37
C LYS A 150 -8.68 -22.89 24.77
N PRO A 151 -7.78 -23.87 25.02
CA PRO A 151 -6.40 -23.81 24.57
C PRO A 151 -6.35 -23.61 23.06
N ARG A 152 -5.69 -22.52 22.64
CA ARG A 152 -5.39 -22.25 21.24
C ARG A 152 -4.17 -23.05 20.82
N LYS A 153 -4.07 -23.33 19.51
CA LYS A 153 -2.84 -23.85 18.91
C LYS A 153 -1.65 -23.00 19.35
N LEU A 154 -0.54 -23.67 19.61
CA LEU A 154 0.70 -23.00 19.97
C LEU A 154 1.16 -22.09 18.82
N PHE A 155 1.85 -21.00 19.19
CA PHE A 155 2.43 -20.10 18.21
C PHE A 155 3.62 -20.76 17.49
N THR A 156 3.99 -20.20 16.34
CA THR A 156 5.10 -20.66 15.51
C THR A 156 6.01 -19.46 15.23
N PRO A 157 7.08 -19.23 16.02
CA PRO A 157 7.86 -17.99 15.98
C PRO A 157 8.65 -17.80 14.67
N TYR A 158 8.80 -18.86 13.87
CA TYR A 158 9.38 -18.81 12.53
C TYR A 158 8.37 -18.41 11.45
N THR A 159 7.06 -18.39 11.74
CA THR A 159 6.05 -17.84 10.81
C THR A 159 5.32 -16.62 11.31
N GLN A 160 5.15 -16.52 12.63
CA GLN A 160 4.40 -15.48 13.30
C GLN A 160 5.33 -14.44 13.93
N ARG A 161 4.82 -13.21 14.08
CA ARG A 161 5.46 -12.13 14.82
C ARG A 161 4.64 -11.74 16.05
N CYS A 162 5.28 -11.11 17.03
CA CYS A 162 4.61 -10.69 18.27
C CYS A 162 3.42 -9.75 17.98
N VAL A 163 3.55 -8.89 16.97
CA VAL A 163 2.51 -7.93 16.58
C VAL A 163 1.22 -8.60 16.10
N GLU A 164 1.32 -9.74 15.41
CA GLU A 164 0.16 -10.49 14.92
C GLU A 164 -0.64 -11.09 16.09
N MET A 165 0.06 -11.57 17.12
CA MET A 165 -0.56 -12.06 18.34
C MET A 165 -1.27 -10.93 19.09
N TYR A 166 -0.60 -9.79 19.25
CA TYR A 166 -1.15 -8.59 19.90
C TYR A 166 -2.44 -8.09 19.22
N VAL A 167 -2.37 -7.83 17.91
CA VAL A 167 -3.47 -7.30 17.09
C VAL A 167 -4.69 -8.22 17.11
N SER A 168 -4.48 -9.53 17.23
CA SER A 168 -5.57 -10.51 17.25
C SER A 168 -6.40 -10.54 18.53
N SER A 169 -5.93 -9.91 19.63
CA SER A 169 -6.58 -10.09 20.94
C SER A 169 -6.57 -8.93 21.93
N GLU A 170 -5.69 -7.93 21.82
CA GLU A 170 -5.62 -6.81 22.80
C GLU A 170 -6.24 -5.51 22.27
N LEU A 171 -6.70 -5.49 21.01
CA LEU A 171 -7.38 -4.35 20.41
C LEU A 171 -8.90 -4.35 20.68
N GLU A 172 -9.60 -3.33 20.19
CA GLU A 172 -11.03 -3.07 20.46
C GLU A 172 -11.93 -4.19 19.95
N GLU A 173 -11.52 -4.85 18.86
CA GLU A 173 -12.12 -6.09 18.36
C GLU A 173 -11.01 -7.01 17.81
N PRO A 174 -11.26 -8.32 17.66
CA PRO A 174 -10.23 -9.22 17.15
C PRO A 174 -9.99 -8.96 15.66
N PHE A 175 -8.79 -8.50 15.32
CA PHE A 175 -8.35 -8.37 13.93
C PHE A 175 -7.44 -9.53 13.54
N ILE A 176 -7.85 -10.27 12.50
CA ILE A 176 -7.07 -11.40 11.99
C ILE A 176 -6.03 -10.86 11.01
N LEU A 177 -4.82 -10.65 11.51
CA LEU A 177 -3.63 -10.40 10.69
C LEU A 177 -3.06 -11.75 10.22
N GLN A 178 -2.75 -11.86 8.93
CA GLN A 178 -2.12 -13.06 8.39
C GLN A 178 -0.66 -13.14 8.89
N HIS A 179 -0.17 -14.36 9.13
CA HIS A 179 1.21 -14.53 9.59
C HIS A 179 2.19 -14.07 8.52
N ALA A 180 3.30 -13.43 8.92
CA ALA A 180 4.32 -12.93 8.00
C ALA A 180 4.84 -13.98 7.02
N MET A 181 5.16 -15.19 7.52
CA MET A 181 5.53 -16.33 6.66
C MET A 181 4.38 -17.33 6.44
N GLY A 182 3.13 -16.86 6.49
CA GLY A 182 1.98 -17.65 6.09
C GLY A 182 1.92 -17.83 4.56
N ALA A 183 1.20 -18.84 4.08
CA ALA A 183 1.16 -19.22 2.66
C ALA A 183 0.86 -18.07 1.68
N ASN A 184 -0.05 -17.15 2.06
CA ASN A 184 -0.45 -16.02 1.22
C ASN A 184 0.47 -14.79 1.37
N THR A 185 1.05 -14.60 2.56
CA THR A 185 1.80 -13.38 2.91
C THR A 185 3.29 -13.53 2.61
N ALA A 186 3.86 -14.73 2.75
CA ALA A 186 5.29 -14.96 2.54
C ALA A 186 5.79 -14.51 1.15
N PRO A 187 5.07 -14.76 0.04
CA PRO A 187 5.48 -14.25 -1.28
C PRO A 187 5.43 -12.73 -1.37
N LEU A 188 4.45 -12.10 -0.70
CA LEU A 188 4.32 -10.64 -0.65
C LEU A 188 5.41 -10.02 0.23
N LEU A 189 5.78 -10.69 1.32
CA LEU A 189 6.88 -10.31 2.19
C LEU A 189 8.20 -10.32 1.43
N ALA A 190 8.50 -11.39 0.70
CA ALA A 190 9.71 -11.48 -0.12
C ALA A 190 9.75 -10.35 -1.18
N ARG A 191 8.60 -10.06 -1.80
CA ARG A 191 8.45 -8.96 -2.76
C ARG A 191 8.68 -7.59 -2.11
N ALA A 192 8.10 -7.35 -0.93
CA ALA A 192 8.26 -6.11 -0.19
C ALA A 192 9.71 -5.90 0.26
N MET A 193 10.37 -6.95 0.76
CA MET A 193 11.81 -6.96 1.07
C MET A 193 12.66 -6.59 -0.16
N TYR A 194 12.35 -7.16 -1.33
CA TYR A 194 13.05 -6.85 -2.58
C TYR A 194 12.88 -5.39 -2.96
N LEU A 195 11.64 -4.88 -2.93
CA LEU A 195 11.34 -3.47 -3.23
C LEU A 195 12.09 -2.54 -2.26
N GLN A 196 12.00 -2.80 -0.95
CA GLN A 196 12.61 -1.99 0.10
C GLN A 196 14.10 -1.74 -0.11
N ARG A 197 14.86 -2.73 -0.60
CA ARG A 197 16.31 -2.58 -0.87
C ARG A 197 16.63 -1.47 -1.86
N GLY A 198 15.71 -1.17 -2.79
CA GLY A 198 15.86 -0.13 -3.79
C GLY A 198 15.30 1.24 -3.36
N LEU A 199 14.69 1.33 -2.18
CA LEU A 199 14.05 2.55 -1.67
C LEU A 199 14.97 3.26 -0.69
N LYS A 200 15.06 4.59 -0.82
CA LYS A 200 15.87 5.44 0.08
C LYS A 200 15.08 5.97 1.27
N ALA A 201 13.75 6.10 1.11
CA ALA A 201 12.88 6.62 2.15
C ALA A 201 12.57 5.57 3.21
N LYS A 202 12.25 6.03 4.42
CA LYS A 202 11.87 5.15 5.53
C LYS A 202 10.57 4.42 5.20
N CYS A 203 10.57 3.11 5.42
CA CYS A 203 9.41 2.26 5.19
C CYS A 203 8.71 1.92 6.51
N ILE A 204 7.37 1.86 6.49
CA ILE A 204 6.53 1.42 7.60
C ILE A 204 5.55 0.35 7.12
N GLU A 205 5.16 -0.54 8.02
CA GLU A 205 4.15 -1.55 7.74
C GLU A 205 2.81 -1.04 8.25
N VAL A 206 1.76 -1.22 7.46
CA VAL A 206 0.40 -0.80 7.81
C VAL A 206 -0.52 -1.99 7.67
N PHE A 207 -1.49 -2.11 8.56
CA PHE A 207 -2.61 -3.03 8.38
C PHE A 207 -3.87 -2.25 8.00
N PRO A 208 -4.22 -2.15 6.71
CA PRO A 208 -5.25 -1.22 6.26
C PRO A 208 -6.62 -1.49 6.89
N LYS A 209 -6.94 -2.75 7.20
CA LYS A 209 -8.21 -3.09 7.86
C LYS A 209 -8.35 -2.42 9.23
N LEU A 210 -7.27 -2.39 10.02
CA LEU A 210 -7.26 -1.73 11.32
C LEU A 210 -7.24 -0.20 11.18
N SER A 211 -6.49 0.32 10.19
CA SER A 211 -6.52 1.75 9.85
C SER A 211 -7.93 2.20 9.47
N VAL A 212 -8.59 1.53 8.53
CA VAL A 212 -9.98 1.79 8.13
C VAL A 212 -10.90 1.77 9.34
N TRP A 213 -10.77 0.78 10.22
CA TRP A 213 -11.57 0.72 11.44
C TRP A 213 -11.42 1.99 12.28
N ARG A 214 -10.19 2.34 12.68
CA ARG A 214 -9.98 3.48 13.59
C ARG A 214 -10.30 4.83 12.94
N LEU A 215 -9.92 5.01 11.68
CA LEU A 215 -10.30 6.19 10.89
C LEU A 215 -11.82 6.31 10.80
N GLY A 216 -12.49 5.25 10.36
CA GLY A 216 -13.95 5.25 10.20
C GLY A 216 -14.70 5.47 11.51
N ARG A 217 -14.21 4.89 12.62
CA ARG A 217 -14.78 5.14 13.96
C ARG A 217 -14.66 6.62 14.37
N SER A 218 -13.53 7.27 14.07
CA SER A 218 -13.35 8.71 14.32
C SER A 218 -14.24 9.60 13.44
N LEU A 219 -14.71 9.09 12.30
CA LEU A 219 -15.56 9.77 11.33
C LEU A 219 -17.03 9.33 11.43
N ASN A 220 -17.42 8.63 12.49
CA ASN A 220 -18.77 8.12 12.74
C ASN A 220 -19.33 7.19 11.64
N VAL A 221 -18.47 6.50 10.89
CA VAL A 221 -18.89 5.48 9.92
C VAL A 221 -19.45 4.25 10.64
N MET A 222 -20.53 3.67 10.11
CA MET A 222 -21.15 2.47 10.66
C MET A 222 -20.17 1.27 10.66
N LYS A 223 -20.18 0.50 11.75
CA LYS A 223 -19.28 -0.66 11.93
C LYS A 223 -19.41 -1.72 10.83
N SER A 224 -20.60 -1.86 10.21
CA SER A 224 -20.85 -2.76 9.09
C SER A 224 -19.94 -2.43 7.90
N HIS A 225 -19.92 -1.17 7.46
CA HIS A 225 -19.07 -0.74 6.33
C HIS A 225 -17.57 -0.95 6.64
N LEU A 226 -17.15 -0.68 7.88
CA LEU A 226 -15.75 -0.86 8.28
C LEU A 226 -15.30 -2.32 8.23
N ARG A 227 -16.18 -3.27 8.55
CA ARG A 227 -15.86 -4.71 8.51
C ARG A 227 -15.88 -5.27 7.09
N PHE A 228 -16.74 -4.75 6.23
CA PHE A 228 -17.06 -5.34 4.93
C PHE A 228 -16.40 -4.64 3.74
N HIS A 229 -15.59 -3.59 3.94
CA HIS A 229 -14.89 -2.89 2.84
C HIS A 229 -14.02 -3.79 1.95
N LYS A 230 -13.58 -4.97 2.41
CA LYS A 230 -12.82 -5.94 1.59
C LYS A 230 -13.66 -7.00 0.89
N HIS A 231 -14.97 -7.07 1.19
CA HIS A 231 -15.82 -8.13 0.65
C HIS A 231 -16.05 -7.93 -0.85
N ALA A 232 -16.19 -9.05 -1.57
CA ALA A 232 -16.51 -9.03 -3.00
C ALA A 232 -17.91 -8.46 -3.28
N ILE A 233 -18.85 -8.69 -2.37
CA ILE A 233 -20.23 -8.20 -2.44
C ILE A 233 -20.41 -7.11 -1.37
N GLY A 234 -20.86 -5.92 -1.77
CA GLY A 234 -21.12 -4.79 -0.88
C GLY A 234 -19.87 -4.10 -0.31
N GLY A 235 -18.67 -4.53 -0.69
CA GLY A 235 -17.43 -3.86 -0.33
C GLY A 235 -17.26 -2.52 -1.03
N ASP A 236 -17.78 -2.38 -2.25
CA ASP A 236 -17.83 -1.13 -3.01
C ASP A 236 -18.68 -0.07 -2.31
N GLU A 237 -19.88 -0.44 -1.86
CA GLU A 237 -20.75 0.42 -1.04
C GLU A 237 -20.05 0.84 0.26
N SER A 238 -19.41 -0.12 0.92
CA SER A 238 -18.66 0.17 2.15
C SER A 238 -17.51 1.14 1.91
N ARG A 239 -16.77 1.01 0.80
CA ARG A 239 -15.69 1.94 0.42
C ARG A 239 -16.24 3.32 0.06
N ARG A 240 -17.40 3.39 -0.63
CA ARG A 240 -18.10 4.65 -0.94
C ARG A 240 -18.44 5.43 0.33
N GLU A 241 -19.05 4.77 1.31
CA GLU A 241 -19.40 5.39 2.59
C GLU A 241 -18.17 5.90 3.36
N ILE A 242 -17.08 5.13 3.36
CA ILE A 242 -15.83 5.54 4.02
C ILE A 242 -15.22 6.77 3.32
N LEU A 243 -15.15 6.77 1.98
CA LEU A 243 -14.61 7.88 1.20
C LEU A 243 -15.49 9.14 1.31
N SER A 244 -16.81 8.97 1.34
CA SER A 244 -17.77 10.06 1.58
C SER A 244 -17.54 10.70 2.96
N ALA A 245 -17.34 9.89 4.00
CA ALA A 245 -17.05 10.38 5.34
C ALA A 245 -15.71 11.14 5.40
N LEU A 246 -14.66 10.65 4.73
CA LEU A 246 -13.36 11.33 4.64
C LEU A 246 -13.47 12.70 3.95
N SER A 247 -14.25 12.78 2.87
CA SER A 247 -14.50 14.03 2.14
C SER A 247 -15.30 15.02 2.99
N THR A 248 -16.40 14.54 3.61
CA THR A 248 -17.27 15.37 4.46
C THR A 248 -16.52 16.00 5.63
N HIS A 249 -15.58 15.26 6.23
CA HIS A 249 -14.73 15.75 7.31
C HIS A 249 -13.45 16.46 6.83
N ASN A 250 -13.32 16.71 5.52
CA ASN A 250 -12.18 17.39 4.90
C ASN A 250 -10.81 16.77 5.25
N VAL A 251 -10.76 15.44 5.41
CA VAL A 251 -9.54 14.73 5.79
C VAL A 251 -8.49 14.79 4.69
N ALA A 252 -8.88 14.44 3.47
CA ALA A 252 -8.02 14.50 2.30
C ALA A 252 -8.86 14.88 1.09
N PHE A 253 -8.31 15.77 0.25
CA PHE A 253 -8.90 16.10 -1.02
C PHE A 253 -8.57 15.00 -2.04
N VAL A 254 -9.61 14.47 -2.67
CA VAL A 254 -9.54 13.39 -3.65
C VAL A 254 -10.43 13.76 -4.83
N TYR A 255 -9.93 13.63 -6.05
CA TYR A 255 -10.73 13.87 -7.24
C TYR A 255 -11.78 12.77 -7.44
N ASP A 256 -12.95 13.13 -7.99
CA ASP A 256 -14.06 12.18 -8.21
C ASP A 256 -13.66 10.94 -9.03
N GLN A 257 -12.72 11.11 -9.97
CA GLN A 257 -12.20 10.00 -10.75
C GLN A 257 -11.46 8.99 -9.87
N ASP A 258 -10.59 9.45 -8.97
CA ASP A 258 -9.85 8.59 -8.05
C ASP A 258 -10.78 7.97 -6.99
N VAL A 259 -11.81 8.70 -6.55
CA VAL A 259 -12.86 8.14 -5.67
C VAL A 259 -13.53 6.94 -6.33
N LYS A 260 -13.94 7.06 -7.60
CA LYS A 260 -14.55 5.94 -8.35
C LYS A 260 -13.60 4.74 -8.46
N LEU A 261 -12.33 4.99 -8.79
CA LEU A 261 -11.33 3.93 -8.86
C LEU A 261 -11.15 3.21 -7.52
N MET A 262 -11.08 3.94 -6.40
CA MET A 262 -10.97 3.32 -5.07
C MET A 262 -12.24 2.56 -4.66
N ILE A 263 -13.43 3.00 -5.09
CA ILE A 263 -14.68 2.26 -4.86
C ILE A 263 -14.65 0.94 -5.61
N GLU A 264 -14.20 0.91 -6.86
CA GLU A 264 -14.18 -0.30 -7.69
C GLU A 264 -13.01 -1.25 -7.35
N ASN A 265 -11.87 -0.69 -6.95
CA ASN A 265 -10.63 -1.41 -6.72
C ASN A 265 -10.18 -1.35 -5.26
N ASN A 266 -10.36 -2.46 -4.53
CA ASN A 266 -9.93 -2.57 -3.13
C ASN A 266 -8.43 -2.28 -2.93
N HIS A 267 -7.56 -2.71 -3.85
CA HIS A 267 -6.12 -2.45 -3.71
C HIS A 267 -5.78 -0.97 -3.85
N ALA A 268 -6.49 -0.23 -4.71
CA ALA A 268 -6.33 1.21 -4.82
C ALA A 268 -6.78 1.92 -3.53
N PHE A 269 -7.90 1.49 -2.96
CA PHE A 269 -8.37 1.98 -1.65
C PHE A 269 -7.37 1.66 -0.53
N GLU A 270 -6.84 0.44 -0.45
CA GLU A 270 -5.83 0.08 0.56
C GLU A 270 -4.53 0.86 0.41
N ALA A 271 -4.08 1.10 -0.83
CA ALA A 271 -2.92 1.95 -1.09
C ALA A 271 -3.14 3.37 -0.57
N PHE A 272 -4.32 3.94 -0.78
CA PHE A 272 -4.69 5.26 -0.21
C PHE A 272 -4.70 5.24 1.32
N ILE A 273 -5.27 4.22 1.95
CA ILE A 273 -5.28 4.09 3.42
C ILE A 273 -3.86 3.90 3.99
N CYS A 274 -2.98 3.16 3.31
CA CYS A 274 -1.56 3.06 3.66
C CYS A 274 -0.89 4.43 3.65
N ALA A 275 -1.07 5.22 2.58
CA ALA A 275 -0.50 6.55 2.46
C ALA A 275 -1.04 7.50 3.55
N LEU A 276 -2.34 7.42 3.86
CA LEU A 276 -2.95 8.22 4.92
C LEU A 276 -2.43 7.82 6.31
N THR A 277 -2.19 6.53 6.54
CA THR A 277 -1.59 6.04 7.78
C THR A 277 -0.13 6.50 7.92
N ALA A 278 0.62 6.55 6.81
CA ALA A 278 1.97 7.13 6.79
C ALA A 278 1.97 8.61 7.17
N PHE A 279 1.04 9.41 6.62
CA PHE A 279 0.86 10.79 7.04
C PHE A 279 0.58 10.91 8.55
N LEU A 280 -0.31 10.07 9.09
CA LEU A 280 -0.63 10.09 10.52
C LEU A 280 0.56 9.67 11.39
N SER A 281 1.37 8.71 10.94
CA SER A 281 2.61 8.30 11.61
C SER A 281 3.60 9.45 11.66
N PHE A 282 3.78 10.18 10.56
CA PHE A 282 4.59 11.39 10.50
C PHE A 282 4.11 12.48 11.47
N LYS A 283 2.78 12.63 11.63
CA LYS A 283 2.16 13.53 12.61
C LYS A 283 2.17 12.99 14.06
N GLY A 284 2.73 11.81 14.32
CA GLY A 284 2.74 11.19 15.65
C GLY A 284 1.35 10.74 16.13
N SER A 285 0.40 10.55 15.22
CA SER A 285 -1.00 10.20 15.48
C SER A 285 -1.30 8.70 15.33
N THR A 286 -0.26 7.86 15.35
CA THR A 286 -0.36 6.40 15.38
C THR A 286 -0.19 5.84 16.79
N GLU A 287 -0.66 4.61 16.98
CA GLU A 287 -0.55 3.89 18.24
C GLU A 287 0.91 3.49 18.50
N PRO A 288 1.48 3.85 19.66
CA PRO A 288 2.82 3.39 20.01
C PRO A 288 2.82 1.89 20.30
N ARG A 289 4.02 1.31 20.35
CA ARG A 289 4.22 -0.05 20.86
C ARG A 289 3.72 -0.13 22.31
N PRO A 290 3.03 -1.22 22.71
CA PRO A 290 2.57 -1.38 24.07
C PRO A 290 3.73 -1.64 25.02
N ASP A 291 3.52 -1.39 26.32
CA ASP A 291 4.52 -1.62 27.34
C ASP A 291 4.93 -3.10 27.41
N GLY A 292 6.24 -3.34 27.50
CA GLY A 292 6.80 -4.68 27.52
C GLY A 292 6.82 -5.40 26.16
N PHE A 293 6.47 -4.73 25.06
CA PHE A 293 6.64 -5.30 23.72
C PHE A 293 8.14 -5.50 23.39
N PRO A 294 8.55 -6.62 22.76
CA PRO A 294 9.97 -6.87 22.50
C PRO A 294 10.61 -5.77 21.63
N PRO A 295 11.77 -5.22 22.00
CA PRO A 295 12.34 -4.06 21.31
C PRO A 295 12.77 -4.36 19.86
N ASN A 296 13.26 -5.58 19.62
CA ASN A 296 13.75 -6.03 18.31
C ASN A 296 12.64 -6.53 17.38
N GLU A 297 11.40 -6.60 17.86
CA GLU A 297 10.24 -6.95 17.03
C GLU A 297 9.76 -5.76 16.22
N ASP A 298 9.13 -6.08 15.08
CA ASP A 298 8.52 -5.08 14.23
C ASP A 298 7.16 -4.64 14.79
N TRP A 299 6.79 -3.42 14.42
CA TRP A 299 5.51 -2.84 14.75
C TRP A 299 4.79 -2.46 13.48
N ILE A 300 3.47 -2.61 13.49
CA ILE A 300 2.60 -2.13 12.42
C ILE A 300 2.05 -0.78 12.83
N GLU A 301 2.10 0.18 11.93
CA GLU A 301 1.54 1.51 12.12
C GLU A 301 0.03 1.47 11.86
N PHE A 302 -0.73 1.96 12.83
CA PHE A 302 -2.17 2.20 12.70
C PHE A 302 -2.55 3.43 13.53
N PRO A 303 -3.60 4.17 13.13
CA PRO A 303 -4.02 5.39 13.82
C PRO A 303 -4.38 5.12 15.27
N ARG A 304 -4.35 6.13 16.15
CA ARG A 304 -4.90 6.03 17.53
C ARG A 304 -6.43 5.91 17.50
N VAL A 305 -7.03 5.48 18.62
CA VAL A 305 -8.50 5.28 18.72
C VAL A 305 -9.31 6.54 18.41
N ASN A 306 -8.83 7.70 18.86
CA ASN A 306 -9.52 8.99 18.72
C ASN A 306 -8.63 9.98 17.94
N VAL A 307 -8.38 9.69 16.66
CA VAL A 307 -7.70 10.65 15.78
C VAL A 307 -8.54 11.94 15.74
N ARG A 308 -7.90 13.06 16.10
CA ARG A 308 -8.51 14.38 15.97
C ARG A 308 -8.12 14.95 14.62
N TRP A 309 -9.11 15.24 13.78
CA TRP A 309 -8.89 15.80 12.44
C TRP A 309 -8.68 17.32 12.45
N GLU A 310 -8.86 17.95 13.62
CA GLU A 310 -8.64 19.37 13.83
C GLU A 310 -7.14 19.70 13.80
N GLY A 311 -6.72 20.47 12.80
CA GLY A 311 -5.36 21.00 12.73
C GLY A 311 -4.40 20.24 11.81
N PHE A 312 -4.91 19.25 11.06
CA PHE A 312 -4.18 18.70 9.91
C PHE A 312 -4.30 19.59 8.72
#